data_AF-A0A2U4EXD5-F1
#
_entry.id   AF-A0A2U4EXD5-F1
#
_cell.length_a   1.000
_cell.length_b   1.000
_cell.length_c   1.000
_cell.angle_alpha   90.00
_cell.angle_beta   90.00
_cell.angle_gamma   90.00
#
_symmetry.space_group_name_H-M   'P 1'
#
loop_
_entity.id
_entity.type
_entity.pdbx_description
1 polymer ?
#
loop_
_entity_poly.entity_id
_entity_poly.type
_entity_poly.pdbx_seq_one_letter_code
_entity_poly.pdbx_strand_id
1 'polypeptide(L)' 'MKQGIEQGIEQGIEQEKYSLARNMKNKNMDLNLISELTGLSIEKIEKL' A
#
# COMPACT_ATOMS: atom_id res chain seq x y z
N MET A 1 -16.53 -21.69 -4.14
CA MET A 1 -16.21 -21.30 -2.75
C MET A 1 -14.80 -20.74 -2.59
N LYS A 2 -13.74 -21.34 -3.17
CA LYS A 2 -12.35 -20.85 -3.05
C LYS A 2 -12.12 -19.41 -3.56
N GLN A 3 -12.74 -19.03 -4.68
CA GLN A 3 -12.48 -17.74 -5.34
C GLN A 3 -12.84 -16.51 -4.49
N GLY A 4 -13.92 -16.57 -3.70
CA GLY A 4 -14.33 -15.42 -2.88
C GLY A 4 -13.39 -15.14 -1.71
N ILE A 5 -12.77 -16.18 -1.15
CA ILE A 5 -11.78 -16.03 -0.06
C ILE A 5 -10.48 -15.44 -0.61
N GLU A 6 -10.02 -15.95 -1.76
CA GLU A 6 -8.82 -15.47 -2.44
C GLU A 6 -8.93 -13.99 -2.82
N GLN A 7 -10.07 -13.60 -3.42
CA GLN A 7 -10.35 -12.20 -3.76
C GLN A 7 -10.40 -11.29 -2.52
N GLY A 8 -11.00 -11.75 -1.42
CA GLY A 8 -11.05 -10.98 -0.17
C GLY A 8 -9.66 -10.77 0.43
N ILE A 9 -8.81 -11.80 0.40
CA ILE A 9 -7.42 -11.71 0.88
C ILE A 9 -6.62 -10.74 0.02
N GLU A 10 -6.70 -10.85 -1.31
CA GLU A 10 -5.98 -9.97 -2.24
C GLU A 10 -6.39 -8.50 -2.04
N GLN A 11 -7.69 -8.22 -1.95
CA GLN A 11 -8.21 -6.87 -1.69
C GLN A 11 -7.75 -6.32 -0.32
N GLY A 12 -7.73 -7.17 0.71
CA GLY A 12 -7.25 -6.78 2.04
C GLY A 12 -5.77 -6.39 2.02
N ILE A 13 -4.93 -7.19 1.38
CA ILE A 13 -3.50 -6.92 1.23
C ILE A 13 -3.26 -5.62 0.46
N GLU A 14 -4.01 -5.38 -0.62
CA GLU A 14 -3.89 -4.14 -1.38
C GLU A 14 -4.31 -2.91 -0.55
N GLN A 15 -5.44 -2.98 0.16
CA GLN A 15 -5.91 -1.90 1.03
C GLN A 15 -4.90 -1.58 2.15
N GLU A 16 -4.30 -2.61 2.76
CA GLU A 16 -3.31 -2.43 3.81
C GLU A 16 -2.05 -1.73 3.30
N LYS A 17 -1.54 -2.09 2.12
CA LYS A 17 -0.39 -1.42 1.48
C LYS A 17 -0.63 0.08 1.31
N TYR A 18 -1.80 0.47 0.79
CA TYR A 18 -2.13 1.88 0.59
C TYR A 18 -2.35 2.63 1.90
N SER A 19 -2.97 2.00 2.90
CA SER A 19 -3.13 2.57 4.25
C SER A 19 -1.77 2.83 4.92
N LEU A 20 -0.86 1.85 4.83
CA LEU A 20 0.48 1.96 5.38
C LEU A 20 1.28 3.09 4.70
N ALA A 21 1.29 3.13 3.37
CA ALA A 21 1.97 4.19 2.62
C ALA A 21 1.43 5.58 2.93
N ARG A 22 0.09 5.74 3.03
CA ARG A 22 -0.55 7.01 3.45
C ARG A 22 -0.07 7.43 4.84
N ASN A 23 -0.05 6.52 5.80
CA ASN A 23 0.39 6.80 7.16
C ASN A 23 1.88 7.17 7.24
N MET A 24 2.75 6.49 6.47
CA MET A 24 4.17 6.82 6.40
C MET A 24 4.40 8.20 5.76
N LYS A 25 3.68 8.52 4.67
CA LYS A 25 3.73 9.82 4.01
C LYS A 25 3.28 10.95 4.96
N ASN A 26 2.19 10.74 5.69
CA ASN A 26 1.72 11.68 6.71
C ASN A 26 2.73 11.91 7.85
N LYS A 27 3.67 10.97 8.05
CA LYS A 27 4.79 11.09 8.99
C LYS A 27 6.03 11.73 8.35
N ASN A 28 5.91 12.28 7.14
CA ASN A 28 7.00 12.87 6.35
C ASN A 28 8.18 11.91 6.13
N MET A 29 7.90 10.60 6.02
CA MET A 29 8.90 9.62 5.63
C MET A 29 9.30 9.83 4.17
N ASP A 30 10.56 9.55 3.84
CA ASP A 30 11.07 9.66 2.48
C ASP A 30 10.29 8.78 1.49
N LEU A 31 9.95 9.32 0.32
CA LEU A 31 9.11 8.61 -0.66
C LEU A 31 9.79 7.36 -1.22
N ASN A 32 11.11 7.34 -1.35
CA ASN A 32 11.83 6.15 -1.79
C ASN A 32 11.78 5.06 -0.71
N LEU A 33 11.91 5.43 0.56
CA LEU A 33 11.77 4.49 1.67
C LEU A 33 10.35 3.91 1.74
N ILE A 34 9.31 4.74 1.55
CA ILE A 34 7.93 4.24 1.50
C ILE A 34 7.77 3.27 0.31
N SER A 35 8.36 3.60 -0.84
CA SER A 35 8.32 2.75 -2.04
C SER A 35 8.97 1.39 -1.79
N GLU A 36 10.13 1.36 -1.14
CA GLU A 36 10.83 0.14 -0.76
C GLU A 36 10.02 -0.73 0.21
N LEU A 37 9.43 -0.11 1.24
CA LEU A 37 8.70 -0.85 2.29
C LEU A 37 7.34 -1.38 1.83
N THR A 38 6.65 -0.66 0.96
CA THR A 38 5.26 -0.98 0.55
C THR A 38 5.18 -1.66 -0.81
N GLY A 39 6.25 -1.58 -1.61
CA GLY A 39 6.28 -2.03 -3.00
C GLY A 39 5.42 -1.18 -3.94
N LEU A 40 4.94 -0.01 -3.49
CA LEU A 40 4.23 0.95 -4.33
C LEU A 40 5.23 1.82 -5.08
N SER A 41 4.89 2.24 -6.30
CA SER A 41 5.72 3.22 -7.01
C SER A 41 5.65 4.59 -6.33
N ILE A 42 6.72 5.37 -6.45
CA ILE A 42 6.79 6.75 -5.94
C ILE A 42 5.61 7.57 -6.46
N GLU A 43 5.28 7.45 -7.76
CA GLU A 43 4.13 8.15 -8.37
C GLU A 43 2.79 7.82 -7.68
N LYS A 44 2.58 6.55 -7.28
CA LYS A 44 1.38 6.16 -6.52
C LYS A 44 1.38 6.81 -5.14
N ILE A 45 2.52 6.81 -4.45
CA ILE A 45 2.67 7.37 -3.11
C ILE A 45 2.48 8.90 -3.12
N GLU A 46 2.98 9.61 -4.14
CA GLU A 46 2.78 11.04 -4.31
C GLU A 46 1.30 11.42 -4.43
N LYS A 47 0.47 10.54 -5.01
CA LYS A 47 -0.97 10.73 -5.18
C LYS A 47 -1.83 10.32 -3.97
N LEU A 48 -1.26 9.64 -2.96
CA LEU A 48 -1.98 9.26 -1.73
C LEU A 48 -2.24 10.45 -0.82
#